data_AF-A0A4R9A7V6-F1
#
_entry.id   AF-A0A4R9A7V6-F1
#
_cell.length_a   1.000
_cell.length_b   1.000
_cell.length_c   1.000
_cell.angle_alpha   90.00
_cell.angle_beta   90.00
_cell.angle_gamma   90.00
#
_symmetry.space_group_name_H-M   'P 1'
#
loop_
_entity.id
_entity.type
_entity.pdbx_description
1 polymer ?
#
loop_
_entity_poly.entity_id
_entity_poly.type
_entity_poly.pdbx_seq_one_letter_code
_entity_poly.pdbx_strand_id
1 'polypeptide(L)'
;MPTESDLITLTALAEGPNTSGPNGALLTRVRVPVERITLDAHSAATMLSARFAISVNGTAPQHRRRPALADLADPRPPWGCVDRAPSPHRVDLLADRRFLAQHVYAVAASTLFVFESTLGRRMGWAGGKRLSIFAYDQVAASDSGYDRDERSIRLGHYADDQGPGRVPLALFRDVVAHEVTHAIIDGYRPRWADAHAGIDALALHEAIADLVAILSVFAADERVEQLLAGVVPPVADQAALVGITTELLRGRLFGFGDGLASHTAAHSSARSAASRYGLAGRNSLTDEIPDDWRTLPSPHARSQAVVHALLAVVVRLWVERIDRPGGRASLVQVASAGAIVGRRVLTMLVRGLGYLPPVDTTWEDLLHGILAADEQLVPGDDNHYRDAVVEAFAAIGVRRATPVDVAALAPQLRYPIRLAALGSDPEEVLRLIWENPALIEAAGLDPARSITVDRVRPSVRVSPDGFVVSEIGASFTQEFLLDRAEARRAGLPAAGPVLIRRGGLLRFDEGGRLSFAAFAPTVPTARNASTASTARTASIAPPVRRRATREVADAADAPQTTGTAFHQAMERR
;
A
#
# COMPACT_ATOMS: atom_id res chain seq x y z
N MET A 1 -5.99 -1.33 20.33
CA MET A 1 -6.65 -1.28 19.00
C MET A 1 -8.12 -1.01 19.22
N PRO A 2 -8.83 -0.30 18.30
CA PRO A 2 -10.24 0.00 18.49
C PRO A 2 -11.02 -1.30 18.73
N THR A 3 -11.89 -1.27 19.74
CA THR A 3 -12.82 -2.33 20.08
C THR A 3 -13.99 -2.36 19.08
N GLU A 4 -14.81 -3.41 19.04
CA GLU A 4 -15.97 -3.43 18.12
C GLU A 4 -16.92 -2.24 18.30
N SER A 5 -16.98 -1.66 19.51
CA SER A 5 -17.72 -0.44 19.82
C SER A 5 -17.12 0.84 19.23
N ASP A 6 -15.90 0.80 18.72
CA ASP A 6 -15.19 1.94 18.12
C ASP A 6 -15.23 1.91 16.58
N LEU A 7 -16.08 1.06 15.98
CA LEU A 7 -16.28 0.97 14.54
C LEU A 7 -17.66 1.50 14.14
N ILE A 8 -17.73 2.26 13.05
CA ILE A 8 -18.97 2.65 12.38
C ILE A 8 -19.07 1.95 11.02
N THR A 9 -20.30 1.81 10.53
CA THR A 9 -20.57 1.24 9.22
C THR A 9 -20.92 2.36 8.25
N LEU A 10 -20.24 2.39 7.11
CA LEU A 10 -20.50 3.31 6.01
C LEU A 10 -20.90 2.55 4.75
N THR A 11 -21.84 3.13 4.01
CA THR A 11 -22.23 2.64 2.69
C THR A 11 -21.17 3.02 1.66
N ALA A 12 -20.75 2.05 0.85
CA ALA A 12 -19.80 2.20 -0.24
C ALA A 12 -20.28 1.39 -1.46
N LEU A 13 -19.73 1.63 -2.64
CA LEU A 13 -19.86 0.70 -3.77
C LEU A 13 -19.11 -0.59 -3.46
N ALA A 14 -19.70 -1.73 -3.82
CA ALA A 14 -19.08 -3.04 -3.61
C ALA A 14 -17.77 -3.18 -4.40
N GLU A 15 -17.77 -2.65 -5.63
CA GLU A 15 -16.63 -2.66 -6.57
C GLU A 15 -16.55 -1.32 -7.29
N GLY A 16 -17.51 -1.01 -8.17
CA GLY A 16 -17.54 0.23 -8.93
C GLY A 16 -18.94 0.59 -9.41
N PRO A 17 -19.08 1.74 -10.11
CA PRO A 17 -20.39 2.25 -10.54
C PRO A 17 -21.05 1.42 -11.66
N ASN A 18 -20.30 0.52 -12.29
CA ASN A 18 -20.78 -0.36 -13.36
C ASN A 18 -21.35 -1.69 -12.82
N THR A 19 -21.03 -2.03 -11.58
CA THR A 19 -21.47 -3.27 -10.94
C THR A 19 -22.91 -3.10 -10.48
N SER A 20 -23.84 -3.84 -11.09
CA SER A 20 -25.28 -3.70 -10.81
C SER A 20 -25.75 -4.65 -9.71
N GLY A 21 -26.63 -4.15 -8.85
CA GLY A 21 -27.41 -4.89 -7.86
C GLY A 21 -28.92 -4.70 -8.09
N PRO A 22 -29.78 -5.24 -7.20
CA PRO A 22 -31.24 -5.23 -7.39
C PRO A 22 -31.86 -3.84 -7.55
N ASN A 23 -31.25 -2.81 -6.95
CA ASN A 23 -31.79 -1.45 -6.84
C ASN A 23 -30.86 -0.38 -7.46
N GLY A 24 -30.03 -0.73 -8.44
CA GLY A 24 -29.05 0.19 -9.06
C GLY A 24 -27.62 -0.29 -8.87
N ALA A 25 -26.68 0.63 -8.61
CA ALA A 25 -25.30 0.24 -8.32
C ALA A 25 -25.22 -0.65 -7.07
N LEU A 26 -24.37 -1.69 -7.11
CA LEU A 26 -24.24 -2.60 -5.99
C LEU A 26 -23.51 -1.92 -4.83
N LEU A 27 -24.19 -1.85 -3.69
CA LEU A 27 -23.68 -1.28 -2.45
C LEU A 27 -23.16 -2.37 -1.51
N THR A 28 -22.20 -2.01 -0.67
CA THR A 28 -21.71 -2.82 0.44
C THR A 28 -21.58 -1.95 1.70
N ARG A 29 -21.48 -2.61 2.85
CA ARG A 29 -21.29 -1.99 4.16
C ARG A 29 -19.85 -2.18 4.60
N VAL A 30 -19.13 -1.08 4.76
CA VAL A 30 -17.73 -1.07 5.16
C VAL A 30 -17.63 -0.61 6.60
N ARG A 31 -17.00 -1.43 7.45
CA ARG A 31 -16.71 -1.05 8.85
C ARG A 31 -15.41 -0.26 8.90
N VAL A 32 -15.44 0.93 9.49
CA VAL A 32 -14.27 1.81 9.64
C VAL A 32 -14.15 2.32 11.08
N PRO A 33 -12.92 2.59 11.55
CA PRO A 33 -12.72 3.23 12.84
C PRO A 33 -13.46 4.55 12.96
N VAL A 34 -14.05 4.79 14.13
CA VAL A 34 -14.65 6.08 14.47
C VAL A 34 -13.58 7.16 14.45
N GLU A 35 -13.77 8.17 13.60
CA GLU A 35 -12.98 9.40 13.62
C GLU A 35 -13.90 10.62 13.52
N ARG A 36 -13.50 11.71 14.17
CA ARG A 36 -14.16 12.99 14.00
C ARG A 36 -13.97 13.49 12.57
N ILE A 37 -15.08 13.65 11.85
CA ILE A 37 -15.10 14.27 10.53
C ILE A 37 -15.56 15.73 10.64
N THR A 38 -14.84 16.62 9.97
CA THR A 38 -15.20 18.03 9.82
C THR A 38 -15.00 18.48 8.38
N LEU A 39 -15.54 19.65 8.02
CA LEU A 39 -15.15 20.31 6.77
C LEU A 39 -14.02 21.30 7.02
N ASP A 40 -13.22 21.56 6.00
CA ASP A 40 -12.26 22.66 6.02
C ASP A 40 -13.01 24.00 6.02
N ALA A 41 -12.66 24.88 6.97
CA ALA A 41 -13.23 26.22 7.08
C ALA A 41 -12.94 27.09 5.84
N HIS A 42 -11.85 26.81 5.13
CA HIS A 42 -11.43 27.55 3.94
C HIS A 42 -11.88 26.88 2.63
N SER A 43 -12.34 25.62 2.69
CA SER A 43 -12.79 24.85 1.55
C SER A 43 -13.96 23.93 1.93
N ALA A 44 -15.17 24.36 1.64
CA ALA A 44 -16.37 23.52 1.80
C ALA A 44 -16.38 22.27 0.89
N ALA A 45 -15.41 22.14 -0.02
CA ALA A 45 -15.20 20.98 -0.88
C ALA A 45 -14.22 19.95 -0.28
N THR A 46 -13.67 20.21 0.90
CA THR A 46 -12.68 19.36 1.56
C THR A 46 -13.20 18.83 2.88
N MET A 47 -13.26 17.51 2.98
CA MET A 47 -13.57 16.77 4.20
C MET A 47 -12.27 16.40 4.93
N LEU A 48 -12.26 16.56 6.24
CA LEU A 48 -11.10 16.37 7.09
C LEU A 48 -11.39 15.32 8.17
N SER A 49 -10.51 14.34 8.30
CA SER A 49 -10.42 13.43 9.45
C SER A 49 -8.99 13.44 9.99
N ALA A 50 -8.74 12.96 11.21
CA ALA A 50 -7.39 12.90 11.79
C ALA A 50 -6.32 12.33 10.83
N ARG A 51 -6.73 11.47 9.90
CA ARG A 51 -5.88 10.72 8.99
C ARG A 51 -5.93 11.22 7.54
N PHE A 52 -7.03 11.80 7.11
CA PHE A 52 -7.29 12.11 5.69
C PHE A 52 -7.72 13.56 5.47
N ALA A 53 -7.37 14.09 4.31
CA ALA A 53 -7.95 15.31 3.74
C ALA A 53 -8.49 14.97 2.34
N ILE A 54 -9.81 14.82 2.22
CA ILE A 54 -10.46 14.38 0.99
C ILE A 54 -11.12 15.58 0.33
N SER A 55 -10.56 16.02 -0.79
CA SER A 55 -11.08 17.13 -1.58
C SER A 55 -11.83 16.59 -2.78
N VAL A 56 -13.07 17.01 -2.96
CA VAL A 56 -13.86 16.65 -4.15
C VAL A 56 -13.81 17.82 -5.13
N ASN A 57 -12.85 17.78 -6.05
CA ASN A 57 -12.65 18.81 -7.06
C ASN A 57 -13.67 18.64 -8.20
N GLY A 58 -14.01 19.70 -8.93
CA GLY A 58 -14.92 19.58 -10.08
C GLY A 58 -16.14 20.50 -10.01
N THR A 59 -16.34 21.22 -11.12
CA THR A 59 -17.54 21.99 -11.42
C THR A 59 -18.55 21.08 -12.06
N ALA A 60 -19.75 21.03 -11.50
CA ALA A 60 -20.87 20.42 -12.19
C ALA A 60 -21.95 21.50 -12.35
N PRO A 61 -22.74 21.46 -13.43
CA PRO A 61 -23.59 22.58 -13.82
C PRO A 61 -24.55 22.98 -12.70
N GLN A 62 -24.68 24.30 -12.49
CA GLN A 62 -25.33 24.98 -11.36
C GLN A 62 -26.82 24.65 -11.13
N HIS A 63 -27.46 23.85 -11.99
CA HIS A 63 -28.92 23.73 -12.07
C HIS A 63 -29.56 22.57 -11.29
N ARG A 64 -28.81 21.78 -10.51
CA ARG A 64 -29.41 20.78 -9.59
C ARG A 64 -28.94 21.03 -8.17
N ARG A 65 -29.88 21.16 -7.20
CA ARG A 65 -29.57 21.13 -5.77
C ARG A 65 -28.86 19.79 -5.48
N ARG A 66 -27.55 19.84 -5.26
CA ARG A 66 -26.73 18.65 -4.96
C ARG A 66 -26.48 18.58 -3.46
N PRO A 67 -26.38 17.37 -2.88
CA PRO A 67 -25.96 17.22 -1.49
C PRO A 67 -24.58 17.86 -1.33
N ALA A 68 -24.44 18.76 -0.37
CA ALA A 68 -23.16 19.38 -0.07
C ALA A 68 -22.32 18.39 0.75
N LEU A 69 -20.99 18.53 0.78
CA LEU A 69 -20.19 17.77 1.74
C LEU A 69 -20.62 18.06 3.20
N ALA A 70 -21.29 19.20 3.44
CA ALA A 70 -21.90 19.54 4.72
C ALA A 70 -22.93 18.48 5.19
N ASP A 71 -23.54 17.74 4.27
CA ASP A 71 -24.43 16.63 4.60
C ASP A 71 -23.72 15.41 5.20
N LEU A 72 -22.40 15.30 5.05
CA LEU A 72 -21.59 14.26 5.71
C LEU A 72 -21.22 14.62 7.14
N ALA A 73 -21.17 15.92 7.44
CA ALA A 73 -20.68 16.46 8.70
C ALA A 73 -21.83 17.00 9.56
N ASP A 74 -22.36 16.17 10.46
CA ASP A 74 -23.35 16.61 11.44
C ASP A 74 -22.68 16.75 12.83
N PRO A 75 -22.72 17.94 13.47
CA PRO A 75 -22.15 18.13 14.80
C PRO A 75 -22.95 17.44 15.92
N ARG A 76 -24.15 16.90 15.64
CA ARG A 76 -25.04 16.23 16.62
C ARG A 76 -24.66 14.79 16.95
N PRO A 77 -24.40 13.88 15.98
CA PRO A 77 -23.77 12.61 16.30
C PRO A 77 -22.34 12.86 16.79
N PRO A 78 -21.84 12.15 17.82
CA PRO A 78 -20.59 12.55 18.49
C PRO A 78 -19.33 12.46 17.60
N TRP A 79 -19.44 11.87 16.41
CA TRP A 79 -18.34 11.49 15.52
C TRP A 79 -18.36 12.19 14.16
N GLY A 80 -19.39 12.96 13.84
CA GLY A 80 -19.40 13.84 12.66
C GLY A 80 -19.47 13.16 11.28
N CYS A 81 -19.68 11.85 11.15
CA CYS A 81 -19.93 11.19 9.85
C CYS A 81 -21.37 10.67 9.77
N VAL A 82 -22.13 11.08 8.76
CA VAL A 82 -23.49 10.58 8.51
C VAL A 82 -23.48 9.69 7.27
N ASP A 83 -23.73 8.38 7.47
CA ASP A 83 -23.91 7.46 6.36
C ASP A 83 -25.17 7.80 5.56
N ARG A 84 -25.02 8.02 4.26
CA ARG A 84 -26.15 8.10 3.33
C ARG A 84 -25.84 7.36 2.04
N ALA A 85 -26.73 6.43 1.69
CA ALA A 85 -26.70 5.74 0.40
C ALA A 85 -26.78 6.75 -0.77
N PRO A 86 -26.15 6.45 -1.92
CA PRO A 86 -26.26 7.28 -3.11
C PRO A 86 -27.63 7.13 -3.77
N SER A 87 -27.91 8.00 -4.76
CA SER A 87 -29.03 7.79 -5.68
C SER A 87 -28.88 6.45 -6.41
N PRO A 88 -29.97 5.67 -6.60
CA PRO A 88 -29.94 4.46 -7.41
C PRO A 88 -29.74 4.76 -8.91
N HIS A 89 -29.98 6.01 -9.33
CA HIS A 89 -29.80 6.43 -10.72
C HIS A 89 -28.34 6.77 -11.00
N ARG A 90 -27.74 6.08 -11.98
CA ARG A 90 -26.33 6.23 -12.37
C ARG A 90 -25.91 7.69 -12.59
N VAL A 91 -26.69 8.45 -13.35
CA VAL A 91 -26.36 9.86 -13.67
C VAL A 91 -26.22 10.70 -12.41
N ASP A 92 -27.07 10.46 -11.41
CA ASP A 92 -26.99 11.19 -10.13
C ASP A 92 -25.87 10.64 -9.25
N LEU A 93 -25.62 9.33 -9.25
CA LEU A 93 -24.47 8.71 -8.56
C LEU A 93 -23.13 9.30 -9.03
N LEU A 94 -22.91 9.37 -10.34
CA LEU A 94 -21.67 9.92 -10.92
C LEU A 94 -21.46 11.41 -10.56
N ALA A 95 -22.55 12.10 -10.19
CA ALA A 95 -22.58 13.51 -9.86
C ALA A 95 -22.61 13.81 -8.34
N ASP A 96 -22.76 12.78 -7.49
CA ASP A 96 -22.93 12.92 -6.03
C ASP A 96 -21.59 13.11 -5.31
N ARG A 97 -21.15 14.37 -5.23
CA ARG A 97 -19.89 14.76 -4.55
C ARG A 97 -19.83 14.29 -3.10
N ARG A 98 -20.96 14.29 -2.40
CA ARG A 98 -21.06 13.85 -1.02
C ARG A 98 -20.81 12.34 -0.96
N PHE A 99 -21.44 11.55 -1.83
CA PHE A 99 -21.15 10.12 -1.87
C PHE A 99 -19.71 9.81 -2.30
N LEU A 100 -19.14 10.55 -3.26
CA LEU A 100 -17.72 10.38 -3.62
C LEU A 100 -16.81 10.52 -2.39
N ALA A 101 -16.98 11.58 -1.59
CA ALA A 101 -16.20 11.77 -0.37
C ALA A 101 -16.44 10.65 0.66
N GLN A 102 -17.69 10.23 0.86
CA GLN A 102 -18.03 9.12 1.76
C GLN A 102 -17.38 7.81 1.31
N HIS A 103 -17.50 7.47 0.03
CA HIS A 103 -16.98 6.25 -0.54
C HIS A 103 -15.45 6.20 -0.43
N VAL A 104 -14.75 7.26 -0.86
CA VAL A 104 -13.29 7.34 -0.76
C VAL A 104 -12.82 7.25 0.70
N TYR A 105 -13.50 7.93 1.63
CA TYR A 105 -13.19 7.82 3.05
C TYR A 105 -13.40 6.41 3.58
N ALA A 106 -14.55 5.80 3.30
CA ALA A 106 -14.88 4.46 3.76
C ALA A 106 -13.85 3.44 3.28
N VAL A 107 -13.46 3.51 2.00
CA VAL A 107 -12.46 2.62 1.43
C VAL A 107 -11.07 2.91 2.01
N ALA A 108 -10.62 4.16 2.04
CA ALA A 108 -9.29 4.51 2.55
C ALA A 108 -9.12 4.17 4.04
N ALA A 109 -10.13 4.48 4.87
CA ALA A 109 -10.12 4.17 6.29
C ALA A 109 -10.20 2.66 6.55
N SER A 110 -10.98 1.92 5.76
CA SER A 110 -11.03 0.45 5.85
C SER A 110 -9.70 -0.19 5.44
N THR A 111 -9.08 0.26 4.35
CA THR A 111 -7.78 -0.25 3.91
C THR A 111 -6.72 0.01 4.98
N LEU A 112 -6.64 1.24 5.51
CA LEU A 112 -5.74 1.56 6.62
C LEU A 112 -6.03 0.68 7.85
N PHE A 113 -7.31 0.48 8.18
CA PHE A 113 -7.71 -0.33 9.32
C PHE A 113 -7.29 -1.79 9.18
N VAL A 114 -7.38 -2.39 7.98
CA VAL A 114 -6.85 -3.73 7.72
C VAL A 114 -5.37 -3.79 8.06
N PHE A 115 -4.56 -2.82 7.62
CA PHE A 115 -3.14 -2.78 7.98
C PHE A 115 -2.91 -2.63 9.48
N GLU A 116 -3.59 -1.67 10.12
CA GLU A 116 -3.37 -1.38 11.54
C GLU A 116 -3.80 -2.54 12.43
N SER A 117 -5.01 -3.09 12.23
CA SER A 117 -5.56 -4.26 12.94
C SER A 117 -4.66 -5.48 12.80
N THR A 118 -4.15 -5.70 11.60
CA THR A 118 -3.36 -6.88 11.27
C THR A 118 -1.92 -6.78 11.77
N LEU A 119 -1.30 -5.60 11.68
CA LEU A 119 0.06 -5.34 12.19
C LEU A 119 0.08 -5.08 13.70
N GLY A 120 -1.08 -4.87 14.34
CA GLY A 120 -1.19 -4.64 15.77
C GLY A 120 -0.66 -3.28 16.23
N ARG A 121 -0.69 -2.27 15.34
CA ARG A 121 -0.17 -0.93 15.61
C ARG A 121 -0.76 0.12 14.68
N ARG A 122 -0.67 1.40 15.08
CA ARG A 122 -0.97 2.52 14.18
C ARG A 122 0.08 2.68 13.10
N MET A 123 -0.35 3.09 11.93
CA MET A 123 0.51 3.40 10.79
C MET A 123 0.63 4.92 10.65
N GLY A 124 1.74 5.41 10.13
CA GLY A 124 1.94 6.83 9.84
C GLY A 124 2.11 7.01 8.33
N TRP A 125 1.61 8.12 7.80
CA TRP A 125 1.86 8.52 6.42
C TRP A 125 3.29 9.01 6.24
N ALA A 126 3.79 8.98 5.00
CA ALA A 126 5.07 9.59 4.68
C ALA A 126 5.05 11.08 5.09
N GLY A 127 6.10 11.53 5.78
CA GLY A 127 6.18 12.91 6.29
C GLY A 127 5.26 13.27 7.45
N GLY A 128 4.48 12.34 8.01
CA GLY A 128 3.73 12.53 9.25
C GLY A 128 2.51 13.45 9.17
N LYS A 129 2.08 13.85 7.98
CA LYS A 129 0.88 14.68 7.73
C LYS A 129 -0.32 13.81 7.33
N ARG A 130 -1.52 14.39 7.27
CA ARG A 130 -2.71 13.73 6.70
C ARG A 130 -2.45 13.36 5.24
N LEU A 131 -3.01 12.24 4.79
CA LEU A 131 -3.00 11.87 3.38
C LEU A 131 -4.04 12.73 2.64
N SER A 132 -3.59 13.52 1.68
CA SER A 132 -4.45 14.29 0.79
C SER A 132 -4.97 13.39 -0.33
N ILE A 133 -6.29 13.34 -0.52
CA ILE A 133 -6.93 12.57 -1.59
C ILE A 133 -7.82 13.53 -2.39
N PHE A 134 -7.53 13.70 -3.67
CA PHE A 134 -8.32 14.51 -4.59
C PHE A 134 -9.25 13.60 -5.38
N ALA A 135 -10.48 13.46 -4.88
CA ALA A 135 -11.54 12.73 -5.55
C ALA A 135 -12.14 13.60 -6.67
N TYR A 136 -12.17 13.11 -7.91
CA TYR A 136 -12.59 13.91 -9.08
C TYR A 136 -11.62 15.04 -9.43
N ASP A 137 -10.33 14.72 -9.44
CA ASP A 137 -9.30 15.65 -9.89
C ASP A 137 -9.42 15.90 -11.42
N GLN A 138 -8.85 17.02 -11.88
CA GLN A 138 -8.85 17.45 -13.28
C GLN A 138 -7.79 16.74 -14.12
N VAL A 139 -6.97 15.88 -13.50
CA VAL A 139 -6.05 15.02 -14.24
C VAL A 139 -6.82 14.04 -15.13
N ALA A 140 -6.19 13.62 -16.23
CA ALA A 140 -6.72 12.53 -17.01
C ALA A 140 -6.88 11.30 -16.10
N ALA A 141 -7.83 10.42 -16.41
CA ALA A 141 -7.95 9.16 -15.69
C ALA A 141 -6.59 8.43 -15.69
N SER A 142 -5.87 8.49 -16.81
CA SER A 142 -4.49 8.02 -16.95
C SER A 142 -3.49 8.64 -15.95
N ASP A 143 -3.64 9.88 -15.56
CA ASP A 143 -2.71 10.54 -14.65
C ASP A 143 -3.04 10.29 -13.16
N SER A 144 -3.92 9.34 -12.88
CA SER A 144 -4.36 9.07 -11.52
C SER A 144 -3.38 8.17 -10.78
N GLY A 145 -3.31 8.39 -9.47
CA GLY A 145 -2.56 7.51 -8.57
C GLY A 145 -1.95 8.24 -7.38
N TYR A 146 -1.18 7.49 -6.60
CA TYR A 146 -0.37 8.00 -5.52
C TYR A 146 0.89 8.72 -6.07
N ASP A 147 1.00 10.01 -5.76
CA ASP A 147 2.21 10.78 -5.96
C ASP A 147 3.03 10.79 -4.67
N ARG A 148 4.21 10.16 -4.74
CA ARG A 148 5.16 10.06 -3.61
C ARG A 148 5.76 11.40 -3.21
N ASP A 149 6.04 12.27 -4.17
CA ASP A 149 6.72 13.55 -3.92
C ASP A 149 5.74 14.53 -3.28
N GLU A 150 4.50 14.56 -3.78
CA GLU A 150 3.41 15.36 -3.20
C GLU A 150 2.73 14.69 -2.00
N ARG A 151 2.96 13.37 -1.81
CA ARG A 151 2.34 12.53 -0.77
C ARG A 151 0.82 12.63 -0.79
N SER A 152 0.28 12.57 -2.00
CA SER A 152 -1.15 12.75 -2.26
C SER A 152 -1.65 11.71 -3.25
N ILE A 153 -2.94 11.43 -3.22
CA ILE A 153 -3.61 10.58 -4.20
C ILE A 153 -4.48 11.48 -5.07
N ARG A 154 -4.30 11.39 -6.39
CA ARG A 154 -5.09 12.14 -7.36
C ARG A 154 -5.94 11.17 -8.17
N LEU A 155 -7.26 11.32 -8.13
CA LEU A 155 -8.20 10.42 -8.81
C LEU A 155 -8.98 11.21 -9.84
N GLY A 156 -8.57 11.08 -11.10
CA GLY A 156 -9.22 11.66 -12.26
C GLY A 156 -10.53 10.95 -12.62
N HIS A 157 -10.91 11.11 -13.88
CA HIS A 157 -12.20 10.65 -14.40
C HIS A 157 -12.14 10.49 -15.93
N TYR A 158 -12.93 9.55 -16.46
CA TYR A 158 -13.00 9.26 -17.90
C TYR A 158 -14.42 9.49 -18.44
N ALA A 159 -14.59 9.51 -19.76
CA ALA A 159 -15.91 9.70 -20.38
C ALA A 159 -16.84 8.52 -20.08
N ASP A 160 -18.11 8.77 -19.78
CA ASP A 160 -19.07 7.68 -19.61
C ASP A 160 -19.55 7.17 -20.97
N ASP A 161 -19.22 5.92 -21.32
CA ASP A 161 -19.65 5.32 -22.59
C ASP A 161 -21.19 5.12 -22.66
N GLN A 162 -21.87 5.22 -21.51
CA GLN A 162 -23.32 5.03 -21.37
C GLN A 162 -24.13 6.33 -21.43
N GLY A 163 -23.49 7.50 -21.60
CA GLY A 163 -24.22 8.77 -21.71
C GLY A 163 -23.39 10.04 -21.52
N PRO A 164 -24.02 11.22 -21.52
CA PRO A 164 -23.33 12.48 -21.29
C PRO A 164 -22.89 12.58 -19.82
N GLY A 165 -21.64 12.22 -19.55
CA GLY A 165 -21.11 12.18 -18.18
C GLY A 165 -19.63 11.84 -18.13
N ARG A 166 -19.09 11.89 -16.92
CA ARG A 166 -17.72 11.48 -16.60
C ARG A 166 -17.78 10.51 -15.43
N VAL A 167 -17.13 9.37 -15.57
CA VAL A 167 -17.04 8.36 -14.52
C VAL A 167 -15.82 8.67 -13.65
N PRO A 168 -16.01 9.01 -12.36
CA PRO A 168 -14.90 9.22 -11.44
C PRO A 168 -14.20 7.90 -11.11
N LEU A 169 -12.86 7.89 -11.18
CA LEU A 169 -12.08 6.75 -10.67
C LEU A 169 -12.24 6.58 -9.15
N ALA A 170 -12.55 7.68 -8.46
CA ALA A 170 -12.88 7.69 -7.05
C ALA A 170 -14.11 6.86 -6.68
N LEU A 171 -14.89 6.32 -7.63
CA LEU A 171 -15.98 5.38 -7.37
C LEU A 171 -15.56 3.90 -7.47
N PHE A 172 -14.33 3.62 -7.89
CA PHE A 172 -13.79 2.27 -7.98
C PHE A 172 -13.05 1.93 -6.69
N ARG A 173 -13.62 1.02 -5.90
CA ARG A 173 -13.16 0.65 -4.56
C ARG A 173 -11.76 0.04 -4.59
N ASP A 174 -11.50 -0.82 -5.55
CA ASP A 174 -10.20 -1.41 -5.85
C ASP A 174 -9.15 -0.36 -6.16
N VAL A 175 -9.44 0.60 -7.04
CA VAL A 175 -8.51 1.69 -7.37
C VAL A 175 -8.17 2.51 -6.13
N VAL A 176 -9.17 2.93 -5.36
CA VAL A 176 -8.92 3.67 -4.10
C VAL A 176 -8.10 2.83 -3.12
N ALA A 177 -8.40 1.54 -2.96
CA ALA A 177 -7.65 0.66 -2.06
C ALA A 177 -6.21 0.43 -2.52
N HIS A 178 -5.97 0.30 -3.83
CA HIS A 178 -4.64 0.15 -4.44
C HIS A 178 -3.79 1.39 -4.15
N GLU A 179 -4.28 2.59 -4.47
CA GLU A 179 -3.53 3.83 -4.26
C GLU A 179 -3.30 4.16 -2.78
N VAL A 180 -4.27 3.86 -1.93
CA VAL A 180 -4.09 3.99 -0.47
C VAL A 180 -3.04 3.00 0.03
N THR A 181 -2.94 1.81 -0.56
CA THR A 181 -1.89 0.83 -0.21
C THR A 181 -0.50 1.37 -0.54
N HIS A 182 -0.32 2.03 -1.69
CA HIS A 182 0.94 2.72 -2.00
C HIS A 182 1.30 3.75 -0.92
N ALA A 183 0.35 4.59 -0.51
CA ALA A 183 0.57 5.58 0.54
C ALA A 183 0.91 4.96 1.90
N ILE A 184 0.28 3.82 2.25
CA ILE A 184 0.57 3.07 3.48
C ILE A 184 2.00 2.51 3.44
N ILE A 185 2.37 1.84 2.34
CA ILE A 185 3.69 1.23 2.19
C ILE A 185 4.76 2.31 2.17
N ASP A 186 4.54 3.44 1.51
CA ASP A 186 5.49 4.55 1.53
C ASP A 186 5.72 5.10 2.95
N GLY A 187 4.66 5.29 3.72
CA GLY A 187 4.77 5.69 5.13
C GLY A 187 5.48 4.66 6.01
N TYR A 188 5.38 3.37 5.66
CA TYR A 188 5.92 2.25 6.42
C TYR A 188 7.37 1.89 6.06
N ARG A 189 7.65 1.74 4.77
CA ARG A 189 8.88 1.25 4.14
C ARG A 189 9.27 2.17 2.95
N PRO A 190 9.72 3.42 3.22
CA PRO A 190 9.99 4.39 2.17
C PRO A 190 10.99 3.91 1.10
N ARG A 191 11.99 3.11 1.48
CA ARG A 191 13.07 2.67 0.58
C ARG A 191 12.66 1.58 -0.42
N TRP A 192 11.47 0.97 -0.28
CA TRP A 192 10.98 -0.02 -1.25
C TRP A 192 10.58 0.60 -2.60
N ALA A 193 10.37 1.92 -2.65
CA ALA A 193 10.03 2.65 -3.88
C ALA A 193 10.72 4.02 -3.96
N ASP A 194 11.90 4.17 -3.34
CA ASP A 194 12.71 5.38 -3.52
C ASP A 194 13.44 5.37 -4.88
N ALA A 195 14.22 6.43 -5.14
CA ALA A 195 14.94 6.58 -6.41
C ALA A 195 15.96 5.47 -6.70
N HIS A 196 16.34 4.69 -5.69
CA HIS A 196 17.33 3.62 -5.78
C HIS A 196 16.69 2.23 -5.80
N ALA A 197 15.37 2.12 -5.60
CA ALA A 197 14.65 0.85 -5.61
C ALA A 197 14.86 0.07 -6.91
N GLY A 198 15.16 -1.23 -6.76
CA GLY A 198 15.23 -2.19 -7.85
C GLY A 198 13.85 -2.47 -8.44
N ILE A 199 13.82 -2.92 -9.69
CA ILE A 199 12.57 -3.27 -10.38
C ILE A 199 11.76 -4.35 -9.63
N ASP A 200 12.41 -5.30 -8.96
CA ASP A 200 11.73 -6.30 -8.13
C ASP A 200 11.08 -5.69 -6.89
N ALA A 201 11.73 -4.74 -6.21
CA ALA A 201 11.14 -4.06 -5.05
C ALA A 201 9.89 -3.26 -5.45
N LEU A 202 9.91 -2.66 -6.64
CA LEU A 202 8.77 -1.95 -7.21
C LEU A 202 7.67 -2.92 -7.64
N ALA A 203 8.03 -4.04 -8.27
CA ALA A 203 7.07 -5.09 -8.63
C ALA A 203 6.41 -5.68 -7.39
N LEU A 204 7.14 -5.83 -6.29
CA LEU A 204 6.62 -6.27 -5.01
C LEU A 204 5.66 -5.22 -4.42
N HIS A 205 5.99 -3.94 -4.56
CA HIS A 205 5.09 -2.85 -4.18
C HIS A 205 3.75 -2.94 -4.94
N GLU A 206 3.80 -3.12 -6.26
CA GLU A 206 2.61 -3.34 -7.10
C GLU A 206 1.84 -4.59 -6.70
N ALA A 207 2.52 -5.72 -6.51
CA ALA A 207 1.88 -6.99 -6.11
C ALA A 207 1.08 -6.83 -4.81
N ILE A 208 1.66 -6.13 -3.82
CA ILE A 208 0.97 -5.88 -2.55
C ILE A 208 -0.25 -4.98 -2.77
N ALA A 209 -0.14 -3.91 -3.56
CA ALA A 209 -1.25 -3.02 -3.83
C ALA A 209 -2.40 -3.74 -4.56
N ASP A 210 -2.10 -4.56 -5.58
CA ASP A 210 -3.08 -5.40 -6.29
C ASP A 210 -3.73 -6.40 -5.32
N LEU A 211 -2.94 -7.16 -4.55
CA LEU A 211 -3.46 -8.18 -3.65
C LEU A 211 -4.33 -7.59 -2.54
N VAL A 212 -3.93 -6.44 -1.98
CA VAL A 212 -4.75 -5.74 -1.00
C VAL A 212 -6.06 -5.27 -1.64
N ALA A 213 -6.02 -4.67 -2.83
CA ALA A 213 -7.24 -4.22 -3.52
C ALA A 213 -8.18 -5.38 -3.83
N ILE A 214 -7.68 -6.45 -4.48
CA ILE A 214 -8.46 -7.62 -4.87
C ILE A 214 -9.03 -8.32 -3.63
N LEU A 215 -8.19 -8.66 -2.65
CA LEU A 215 -8.63 -9.43 -1.50
C LEU A 215 -9.50 -8.60 -0.53
N SER A 216 -9.32 -7.28 -0.45
CA SER A 216 -10.19 -6.43 0.39
C SER A 216 -11.61 -6.35 -0.16
N VAL A 217 -11.76 -6.38 -1.49
CA VAL A 217 -13.08 -6.44 -2.13
C VAL A 217 -13.66 -7.84 -2.06
N PHE A 218 -12.85 -8.87 -2.34
CA PHE A 218 -13.25 -10.28 -2.28
C PHE A 218 -13.61 -10.76 -0.87
N ALA A 219 -13.03 -10.19 0.19
CA ALA A 219 -13.35 -10.54 1.57
C ALA A 219 -14.74 -10.04 2.06
N ALA A 220 -15.60 -9.55 1.18
CA ALA A 220 -16.99 -9.23 1.50
C ALA A 220 -17.92 -10.36 1.01
N ASP A 221 -18.73 -10.92 1.92
CA ASP A 221 -19.60 -12.06 1.62
C ASP A 221 -20.54 -11.77 0.44
N GLU A 222 -21.14 -10.58 0.41
CA GLU A 222 -22.04 -10.15 -0.67
C GLU A 222 -21.35 -10.13 -2.03
N ARG A 223 -20.04 -9.83 -2.05
CA ARG A 223 -19.27 -9.83 -3.29
C ARG A 223 -18.97 -11.25 -3.76
N VAL A 224 -18.58 -12.16 -2.86
CA VAL A 224 -18.34 -13.55 -3.24
C VAL A 224 -19.62 -14.22 -3.73
N GLU A 225 -20.76 -13.95 -3.07
CA GLU A 225 -22.07 -14.40 -3.53
C GLU A 225 -22.36 -13.91 -4.96
N GLN A 226 -22.14 -12.63 -5.24
CA GLN A 226 -22.36 -12.07 -6.56
C GLN A 226 -21.41 -12.64 -7.62
N LEU A 227 -20.14 -12.88 -7.28
CA LEU A 227 -19.19 -13.51 -8.20
C LEU A 227 -19.64 -14.90 -8.65
N LEU A 228 -20.38 -15.60 -7.80
CA LEU A 228 -20.97 -16.91 -8.10
C LEU A 228 -22.38 -16.80 -8.70
N ALA A 229 -23.08 -15.69 -8.46
CA ALA A 229 -24.41 -15.42 -9.00
C ALA A 229 -24.36 -15.34 -10.54
N GLY A 230 -25.22 -16.12 -11.19
CA GLY A 230 -25.27 -16.23 -12.66
C GLY A 230 -24.54 -17.46 -13.22
N VAL A 231 -23.74 -18.16 -12.40
CA VAL A 231 -23.21 -19.50 -12.72
C VAL A 231 -23.96 -20.56 -11.94
N VAL A 232 -24.25 -20.24 -10.68
CA VAL A 232 -25.07 -21.05 -9.81
C VAL A 232 -26.47 -20.43 -9.78
N PRO A 233 -27.54 -21.22 -9.99
CA PRO A 233 -28.90 -20.70 -9.90
C PRO A 233 -29.21 -20.17 -8.49
N PRO A 234 -30.07 -19.14 -8.36
CA PRO A 234 -30.41 -18.53 -7.06
C PRO A 234 -30.95 -19.53 -6.03
N VAL A 235 -31.68 -20.54 -6.51
CA VAL A 235 -32.04 -21.74 -5.74
C VAL A 235 -31.17 -22.86 -6.26
N ALA A 236 -29.99 -23.01 -5.65
CA ALA A 236 -29.04 -24.05 -6.01
C ALA A 236 -29.47 -25.38 -5.39
N ASP A 237 -29.71 -26.38 -6.21
CA ASP A 237 -29.83 -27.76 -5.73
C ASP A 237 -28.44 -28.33 -5.42
N GLN A 238 -28.42 -29.52 -4.82
CA GLN A 238 -27.15 -30.16 -4.44
C GLN A 238 -26.24 -30.41 -5.65
N ALA A 239 -26.81 -30.68 -6.83
CA ALA A 239 -26.03 -30.93 -8.04
C ALA A 239 -25.33 -29.65 -8.53
N ALA A 240 -26.01 -28.51 -8.52
CA ALA A 240 -25.43 -27.22 -8.84
C ALA A 240 -24.32 -26.82 -7.86
N LEU A 241 -24.50 -27.09 -6.56
CA LEU A 241 -23.48 -26.81 -5.55
C LEU A 241 -22.26 -27.74 -5.67
N VAL A 242 -22.45 -29.01 -6.04
CA VAL A 242 -21.35 -29.94 -6.35
C VAL A 242 -20.61 -29.52 -7.62
N GLY A 243 -21.30 -28.90 -8.59
CA GLY A 243 -20.72 -28.37 -9.82
C GLY A 243 -19.78 -27.18 -9.65
N ILE A 244 -19.60 -26.66 -8.43
CA ILE A 244 -18.62 -25.61 -8.13
C ILE A 244 -17.22 -26.25 -8.05
N THR A 245 -16.50 -26.22 -9.17
CA THR A 245 -15.15 -26.82 -9.28
C THR A 245 -14.03 -25.80 -9.07
N THR A 246 -12.80 -26.30 -8.94
CA THR A 246 -11.57 -25.49 -8.88
C THR A 246 -11.45 -24.55 -10.08
N GLU A 247 -11.74 -25.02 -11.28
CA GLU A 247 -11.63 -24.26 -12.53
C GLU A 247 -12.65 -23.10 -12.56
N LEU A 248 -13.88 -23.36 -12.10
CA LEU A 248 -14.91 -22.34 -11.99
C LEU A 248 -14.49 -21.26 -10.99
N LEU A 249 -14.09 -21.65 -9.78
CA LEU A 249 -13.67 -20.70 -8.75
C LEU A 249 -12.44 -19.90 -9.18
N ARG A 250 -11.46 -20.55 -9.83
CA ARG A 250 -10.30 -19.89 -10.44
C ARG A 250 -10.73 -18.87 -11.46
N GLY A 251 -11.53 -19.26 -12.46
CA GLY A 251 -11.98 -18.35 -13.52
C GLY A 251 -12.73 -17.14 -12.95
N ARG A 252 -13.55 -17.32 -11.90
CA ARG A 252 -14.26 -16.22 -11.24
C ARG A 252 -13.35 -15.29 -10.47
N LEU A 253 -12.47 -15.83 -9.62
CA LEU A 253 -11.57 -14.99 -8.81
C LEU A 253 -10.53 -14.28 -9.69
N PHE A 254 -10.00 -14.95 -10.70
CA PHE A 254 -8.94 -14.43 -11.55
C PHE A 254 -9.50 -13.42 -12.55
N GLY A 255 -10.63 -13.72 -13.20
CA GLY A 255 -11.33 -12.76 -14.04
C GLY A 255 -11.83 -11.54 -13.26
N PHE A 256 -12.20 -11.73 -11.98
CA PHE A 256 -12.44 -10.60 -11.07
C PHE A 256 -11.18 -9.75 -10.89
N GLY A 257 -10.04 -10.36 -10.59
CA GLY A 257 -8.75 -9.66 -10.50
C GLY A 257 -8.37 -8.91 -11.79
N ASP A 258 -8.64 -9.49 -12.96
CA ASP A 258 -8.41 -8.84 -14.27
C ASP A 258 -9.29 -7.62 -14.50
N GLY A 259 -10.55 -7.68 -14.08
CA GLY A 259 -11.45 -6.52 -14.11
C GLY A 259 -10.89 -5.37 -13.28
N LEU A 260 -10.39 -5.66 -12.08
CA LEU A 260 -9.76 -4.66 -11.21
C LEU A 260 -8.45 -4.12 -11.79
N ALA A 261 -7.60 -5.02 -12.32
CA ALA A 261 -6.36 -4.63 -12.99
C ALA A 261 -6.64 -3.73 -14.19
N SER A 262 -7.71 -3.98 -14.95
CA SER A 262 -8.14 -3.14 -16.07
C SER A 262 -8.54 -1.73 -15.62
N HIS A 263 -9.20 -1.59 -14.47
CA HIS A 263 -9.50 -0.28 -13.88
C HIS A 263 -8.23 0.48 -13.46
N THR A 264 -7.16 -0.22 -13.08
CA THR A 264 -5.87 0.44 -12.75
C THR A 264 -5.04 0.76 -14.00
N ALA A 265 -5.00 -0.14 -14.99
CA ALA A 265 -4.13 -0.06 -16.16
C ALA A 265 -4.65 0.84 -17.29
N ALA A 266 -5.98 0.91 -17.51
CA ALA A 266 -6.57 1.85 -18.46
C ALA A 266 -6.39 3.32 -18.01
N HIS A 267 -5.98 3.51 -16.76
CA HIS A 267 -5.99 4.78 -16.06
C HIS A 267 -4.62 5.11 -15.45
N SER A 268 -3.56 4.69 -16.15
CA SER A 268 -2.18 5.08 -15.91
C SER A 268 -1.43 5.52 -17.19
N SER A 269 -1.31 6.81 -17.44
CA SER A 269 -0.40 7.47 -18.35
C SER A 269 -0.15 8.89 -17.85
N ALA A 270 1.14 9.13 -17.52
CA ALA A 270 1.92 10.33 -17.86
C ALA A 270 1.97 11.57 -16.94
N ARG A 271 2.51 11.44 -15.69
CA ARG A 271 3.57 12.36 -15.15
C ARG A 271 4.09 12.13 -13.72
N SER A 272 3.55 11.19 -12.93
CA SER A 272 4.18 10.81 -11.65
C SER A 272 5.30 9.78 -11.89
N ALA A 273 6.17 9.57 -10.89
CA ALA A 273 7.30 8.64 -10.95
C ALA A 273 6.95 7.18 -11.35
N ALA A 274 5.67 6.83 -11.41
CA ALA A 274 5.11 5.58 -11.94
C ALA A 274 5.24 5.41 -13.47
N SER A 275 5.49 6.49 -14.24
CA SER A 275 5.69 6.42 -15.70
C SER A 275 6.94 5.63 -16.13
N ARG A 276 7.83 5.22 -15.21
CA ARG A 276 8.92 4.30 -15.54
C ARG A 276 8.48 2.83 -15.62
N TYR A 277 7.24 2.50 -15.26
CA TYR A 277 6.88 1.12 -14.93
C TYR A 277 5.80 0.44 -15.78
N GLY A 278 5.19 1.11 -16.76
CA GLY A 278 4.51 0.43 -17.87
C GLY A 278 3.36 -0.51 -17.48
N LEU A 279 2.24 0.05 -17.04
CA LEU A 279 0.97 -0.65 -16.80
C LEU A 279 0.34 -1.27 -18.07
N ALA A 280 0.80 -0.88 -19.26
CA ALA A 280 0.34 -1.40 -20.55
C ALA A 280 0.87 -2.82 -20.90
N GLY A 281 1.42 -3.56 -19.93
CA GLY A 281 2.09 -4.86 -20.15
C GLY A 281 1.60 -6.00 -19.25
N ARG A 282 0.44 -5.87 -18.61
CA ARG A 282 -0.15 -6.91 -17.76
C ARG A 282 -0.84 -7.99 -18.60
N ASN A 283 -0.51 -9.26 -18.37
CA ASN A 283 -1.25 -10.40 -18.91
C ASN A 283 -2.58 -10.58 -18.15
N SER A 284 -3.54 -11.33 -18.69
CA SER A 284 -4.66 -11.76 -17.86
C SER A 284 -4.14 -12.70 -16.78
N LEU A 285 -4.67 -12.60 -15.57
CA LEU A 285 -4.41 -13.55 -14.50
C LEU A 285 -4.88 -14.95 -14.89
N THR A 286 -5.85 -15.07 -15.80
CA THR A 286 -6.29 -16.37 -16.34
C THR A 286 -5.30 -16.98 -17.32
N ASP A 287 -4.34 -16.21 -17.83
CA ASP A 287 -3.26 -16.70 -18.68
C ASP A 287 -2.21 -17.46 -17.84
N GLU A 288 -1.36 -18.22 -18.52
CA GLU A 288 -0.19 -18.82 -17.90
C GLU A 288 0.86 -17.76 -17.56
N ILE A 289 1.56 -17.97 -16.45
CA ILE A 289 2.66 -17.09 -16.03
C ILE A 289 3.87 -17.37 -16.95
N PRO A 290 4.45 -16.35 -17.60
CA PRO A 290 5.65 -16.55 -18.42
C PRO A 290 6.81 -17.11 -17.59
N ASP A 291 7.55 -18.09 -18.13
CA ASP A 291 8.73 -18.68 -17.47
C ASP A 291 9.79 -17.64 -17.08
N ASP A 292 9.91 -16.57 -17.87
CA ASP A 292 10.87 -15.49 -17.70
C ASP A 292 10.29 -14.26 -16.99
N TRP A 293 9.17 -14.40 -16.26
CA TRP A 293 8.45 -13.29 -15.63
C TRP A 293 9.35 -12.36 -14.79
N ARG A 294 10.40 -12.92 -14.15
CA ARG A 294 11.40 -12.18 -13.36
C ARG A 294 12.23 -11.18 -14.18
N THR A 295 12.24 -11.30 -15.50
CA THR A 295 12.99 -10.43 -16.41
C THR A 295 12.13 -9.33 -17.01
N LEU A 296 10.80 -9.40 -16.86
CA LEU A 296 9.86 -8.45 -17.45
C LEU A 296 10.17 -7.01 -16.99
N PRO A 297 10.25 -6.04 -17.92
CA PRO A 297 10.72 -4.68 -17.62
C PRO A 297 9.68 -3.81 -16.90
N SER A 298 8.43 -4.25 -16.86
CA SER A 298 7.34 -3.60 -16.13
C SER A 298 7.19 -4.25 -14.75
N PRO A 299 7.31 -3.48 -13.64
CA PRO A 299 6.88 -3.92 -12.32
C PRO A 299 5.48 -4.50 -12.27
N HIS A 300 4.55 -3.92 -13.03
CA HIS A 300 3.17 -4.35 -13.06
C HIS A 300 2.99 -5.71 -13.74
N ALA A 301 3.78 -6.00 -14.77
CA ALA A 301 3.81 -7.32 -15.41
C ALA A 301 4.55 -8.33 -14.53
N ARG A 302 5.66 -7.91 -13.93
CA ARG A 302 6.48 -8.74 -13.04
C ARG A 302 5.75 -9.10 -11.74
N SER A 303 4.87 -8.23 -11.24
CA SER A 303 4.09 -8.46 -10.02
C SER A 303 3.09 -9.61 -10.16
N GLN A 304 2.63 -9.88 -11.40
CA GLN A 304 1.52 -10.79 -11.65
C GLN A 304 1.78 -12.22 -11.19
N ALA A 305 3.02 -12.70 -11.29
CA ALA A 305 3.35 -14.05 -10.86
C ALA A 305 3.00 -14.28 -9.38
N VAL A 306 3.30 -13.30 -8.51
CA VAL A 306 3.00 -13.38 -7.07
C VAL A 306 1.52 -13.13 -6.79
N VAL A 307 0.88 -12.22 -7.54
CA VAL A 307 -0.58 -12.01 -7.45
C VAL A 307 -1.31 -13.33 -7.75
N HIS A 308 -0.97 -13.96 -8.88
CA HIS A 308 -1.50 -15.25 -9.30
C HIS A 308 -1.25 -16.33 -8.26
N ALA A 309 -0.02 -16.45 -7.74
CA ALA A 309 0.30 -17.46 -6.73
C ALA A 309 -0.61 -17.32 -5.49
N LEU A 310 -0.76 -16.12 -4.93
CA LEU A 310 -1.60 -15.92 -3.75
C LEU A 310 -3.11 -16.05 -4.02
N LEU A 311 -3.59 -15.70 -5.22
CA LEU A 311 -4.97 -16.00 -5.60
C LEU A 311 -5.20 -17.51 -5.81
N ALA A 312 -4.20 -18.25 -6.31
CA ALA A 312 -4.26 -19.71 -6.40
C ALA A 312 -4.33 -20.36 -5.01
N VAL A 313 -3.62 -19.81 -4.00
CA VAL A 313 -3.77 -20.22 -2.59
C VAL A 313 -5.22 -20.05 -2.14
N VAL A 314 -5.84 -18.90 -2.43
CA VAL A 314 -7.25 -18.66 -2.07
C VAL A 314 -8.16 -19.69 -2.72
N VAL A 315 -8.01 -19.96 -4.03
CA VAL A 315 -8.84 -20.95 -4.74
C VAL A 315 -8.69 -22.34 -4.12
N ARG A 316 -7.46 -22.80 -3.89
CA ARG A 316 -7.20 -24.13 -3.31
C ARG A 316 -7.85 -24.28 -1.95
N LEU A 317 -7.57 -23.36 -1.03
CA LEU A 317 -8.08 -23.42 0.33
C LEU A 317 -9.60 -23.20 0.39
N TRP A 318 -10.16 -22.46 -0.58
CA TRP A 318 -11.60 -22.33 -0.74
C TRP A 318 -12.25 -23.67 -1.11
N VAL A 319 -11.70 -24.38 -2.09
CA VAL A 319 -12.15 -25.73 -2.48
C VAL A 319 -12.06 -26.70 -1.30
N GLU A 320 -10.90 -26.76 -0.65
CA GLU A 320 -10.69 -27.62 0.53
C GLU A 320 -11.70 -27.32 1.65
N ARG A 321 -12.08 -26.05 1.82
CA ARG A 321 -13.06 -25.64 2.85
C ARG A 321 -14.49 -26.02 2.49
N ILE A 322 -14.91 -25.89 1.23
CA ILE A 322 -16.27 -26.25 0.81
C ILE A 322 -16.49 -27.77 0.73
N ASP A 323 -15.43 -28.54 0.52
CA ASP A 323 -15.49 -30.00 0.49
C ASP A 323 -15.58 -30.64 1.89
N ARG A 324 -15.42 -29.85 2.96
CA ARG A 324 -15.72 -30.30 4.32
C ARG A 324 -17.22 -30.51 4.50
N PRO A 325 -17.67 -31.42 5.40
CA PRO A 325 -19.09 -31.64 5.66
C PRO A 325 -19.84 -30.34 5.93
N GLY A 326 -20.90 -30.09 5.16
CA GLY A 326 -21.73 -28.88 5.26
C GLY A 326 -21.19 -27.64 4.53
N GLY A 327 -19.99 -27.69 3.93
CA GLY A 327 -19.41 -26.55 3.19
C GLY A 327 -20.14 -26.21 1.89
N ARG A 328 -20.86 -27.18 1.31
CA ARG A 328 -21.72 -27.03 0.11
C ARG A 328 -23.22 -27.15 0.42
N ALA A 329 -23.70 -26.76 1.61
CA ALA A 329 -25.14 -26.84 1.91
C ALA A 329 -25.94 -25.64 1.34
N SER A 330 -25.28 -24.56 0.93
CA SER A 330 -25.89 -23.41 0.25
C SER A 330 -24.84 -22.55 -0.47
N LEU A 331 -25.28 -21.71 -1.41
CA LEU A 331 -24.41 -20.73 -2.07
C LEU A 331 -23.79 -19.74 -1.05
N VAL A 332 -24.55 -19.36 -0.04
CA VAL A 332 -24.11 -18.48 1.06
C VAL A 332 -22.94 -19.10 1.82
N GLN A 333 -22.99 -20.41 2.11
CA GLN A 333 -21.87 -21.10 2.77
C GLN A 333 -20.64 -21.19 1.89
N VAL A 334 -20.81 -21.45 0.59
CA VAL A 334 -19.71 -21.44 -0.38
C VAL A 334 -19.08 -20.06 -0.43
N ALA A 335 -19.89 -18.99 -0.52
CA ALA A 335 -19.41 -17.62 -0.56
C ALA A 335 -18.69 -17.23 0.74
N SER A 336 -19.27 -17.54 1.88
CA SER A 336 -18.66 -17.31 3.21
C SER A 336 -17.32 -18.06 3.35
N ALA A 337 -17.22 -19.29 2.84
CA ALA A 337 -15.95 -20.01 2.80
C ALA A 337 -14.87 -19.25 2.00
N GLY A 338 -15.23 -18.70 0.85
CA GLY A 338 -14.32 -17.89 0.03
C GLY A 338 -13.89 -16.61 0.74
N ALA A 339 -14.84 -15.87 1.31
CA ALA A 339 -14.56 -14.63 2.03
C ALA A 339 -13.66 -14.86 3.26
N ILE A 340 -13.86 -15.95 4.00
CA ILE A 340 -13.01 -16.35 5.14
C ILE A 340 -11.57 -16.61 4.68
N VAL A 341 -11.40 -17.40 3.62
CA VAL A 341 -10.07 -17.74 3.08
C VAL A 341 -9.38 -16.49 2.54
N GLY A 342 -10.09 -15.68 1.73
CA GLY A 342 -9.56 -14.43 1.18
C GLY A 342 -9.11 -13.45 2.27
N ARG A 343 -9.92 -13.28 3.33
CA ARG A 343 -9.55 -12.48 4.50
C ARG A 343 -8.31 -13.03 5.20
N ARG A 344 -8.22 -14.35 5.38
CA ARG A 344 -7.06 -14.97 6.04
C ARG A 344 -5.78 -14.77 5.23
N VAL A 345 -5.80 -15.02 3.92
CA VAL A 345 -4.64 -14.80 3.03
C VAL A 345 -4.22 -13.32 3.02
N LEU A 346 -5.17 -12.39 2.96
CA LEU A 346 -4.88 -10.95 3.07
C LEU A 346 -4.16 -10.62 4.39
N THR A 347 -4.65 -11.14 5.52
CA THR A 347 -4.01 -10.88 6.81
C THR A 347 -2.64 -11.53 6.94
N MET A 348 -2.40 -12.69 6.32
CA MET A 348 -1.08 -13.32 6.25
C MET A 348 -0.10 -12.44 5.46
N LEU A 349 -0.51 -11.96 4.28
CA LEU A 349 0.28 -11.03 3.45
C LEU A 349 0.66 -9.76 4.24
N VAL A 350 -0.35 -9.08 4.81
CA VAL A 350 -0.16 -7.81 5.52
C VAL A 350 0.71 -8.00 6.77
N ARG A 351 0.53 -9.07 7.54
CA ARG A 351 1.42 -9.41 8.67
C ARG A 351 2.85 -9.67 8.21
N GLY A 352 3.01 -10.37 7.08
CA GLY A 352 4.30 -10.69 6.50
C GLY A 352 5.18 -9.47 6.27
N LEU A 353 4.59 -8.33 5.86
CA LEU A 353 5.31 -7.04 5.70
C LEU A 353 6.00 -6.56 6.99
N GLY A 354 5.54 -7.03 8.15
CA GLY A 354 6.14 -6.86 9.47
C GLY A 354 7.52 -7.51 9.64
N TYR A 355 7.87 -8.45 8.75
CA TYR A 355 9.02 -9.36 8.83
C TYR A 355 10.02 -9.17 7.67
N LEU A 356 9.75 -8.25 6.74
CA LEU A 356 10.64 -7.96 5.62
C LEU A 356 11.72 -6.92 5.99
N PRO A 357 12.93 -7.02 5.40
CA PRO A 357 13.98 -6.03 5.55
C PRO A 357 13.55 -4.66 4.99
N PRO A 358 14.11 -3.56 5.51
CA PRO A 358 13.71 -2.21 5.11
C PRO A 358 14.23 -1.77 3.74
N VAL A 359 15.16 -2.53 3.14
CA VAL A 359 15.84 -2.25 1.88
C VAL A 359 16.03 -3.55 1.09
N ASP A 360 16.15 -3.42 -0.24
CA ASP A 360 16.52 -4.50 -1.15
C ASP A 360 15.75 -5.81 -0.93
N THR A 361 14.46 -5.68 -0.58
CA THR A 361 13.60 -6.82 -0.31
C THR A 361 13.34 -7.63 -1.58
N THR A 362 13.29 -8.94 -1.43
CA THR A 362 13.10 -9.90 -2.53
C THR A 362 11.75 -10.63 -2.43
N TRP A 363 11.42 -11.40 -3.46
CA TRP A 363 10.25 -12.30 -3.46
C TRP A 363 10.40 -13.42 -2.42
N GLU A 364 11.62 -13.90 -2.25
CA GLU A 364 12.01 -14.89 -1.27
C GLU A 364 11.84 -14.36 0.16
N ASP A 365 12.16 -13.08 0.39
CA ASP A 365 11.90 -12.39 1.67
C ASP A 365 10.40 -12.21 1.92
N LEU A 366 9.61 -11.95 0.87
CA LEU A 366 8.15 -11.86 1.00
C LEU A 366 7.57 -13.18 1.49
N LEU A 367 7.94 -14.29 0.84
CA LEU A 367 7.52 -15.63 1.26
C LEU A 367 7.97 -15.93 2.69
N HIS A 368 9.25 -15.66 3.01
CA HIS A 368 9.75 -15.87 4.36
C HIS A 368 8.98 -15.06 5.40
N GLY A 369 8.69 -13.78 5.11
CA GLY A 369 7.95 -12.90 5.99
C GLY A 369 6.52 -13.38 6.23
N ILE A 370 5.81 -13.80 5.18
CA ILE A 370 4.45 -14.36 5.30
C ILE A 370 4.44 -15.57 6.24
N LEU A 371 5.36 -16.51 6.02
CA LEU A 371 5.45 -17.75 6.82
C LEU A 371 5.87 -17.47 8.26
N ALA A 372 6.91 -16.64 8.47
CA ALA A 372 7.41 -16.32 9.80
C ALA A 372 6.36 -15.56 10.63
N ALA A 373 5.65 -14.61 10.02
CA ALA A 373 4.61 -13.86 10.71
C ALA A 373 3.39 -14.72 11.08
N ASP A 374 3.13 -15.78 10.31
CA ASP A 374 2.07 -16.74 10.62
C ASP A 374 2.50 -17.74 11.68
N GLU A 375 3.69 -18.33 11.55
CA GLU A 375 4.32 -19.20 12.55
C GLU A 375 4.31 -18.59 13.96
N GLN A 376 4.60 -17.29 14.07
CA GLN A 376 4.63 -16.59 15.34
C GLN A 376 3.24 -16.34 15.95
N LEU A 377 2.21 -16.15 15.13
CA LEU A 377 0.86 -15.82 15.61
C LEU A 377 -0.03 -17.06 15.77
N VAL A 378 0.16 -18.05 14.91
CA VAL A 378 -0.64 -19.28 14.85
C VAL A 378 0.34 -20.45 14.67
N PRO A 379 0.90 -21.00 15.78
CA PRO A 379 1.93 -22.02 15.71
C PRO A 379 1.50 -23.32 14.99
N GLY A 380 0.23 -23.71 15.12
CA GLY A 380 -0.37 -24.83 14.39
C GLY A 380 -0.92 -24.42 13.04
N ASP A 381 -0.77 -25.25 12.00
CA ASP A 381 -1.36 -25.00 10.67
C ASP A 381 -2.40 -26.06 10.29
N ASP A 382 -3.42 -26.21 11.13
CA ASP A 382 -4.46 -27.24 10.97
C ASP A 382 -5.26 -27.12 9.66
N ASN A 383 -5.16 -25.96 8.99
CA ASN A 383 -5.85 -25.70 7.73
C ASN A 383 -4.88 -25.55 6.54
N HIS A 384 -3.60 -25.93 6.71
CA HIS A 384 -2.59 -25.99 5.65
C HIS A 384 -2.38 -24.69 4.86
N TYR A 385 -2.56 -23.53 5.51
CA TYR A 385 -2.36 -22.23 4.87
C TYR A 385 -0.90 -22.01 4.49
N ARG A 386 0.05 -22.40 5.35
CA ARG A 386 1.49 -22.25 5.09
C ARG A 386 1.92 -23.18 3.97
N ASP A 387 1.46 -24.42 3.97
CA ASP A 387 1.76 -25.40 2.91
C ASP A 387 1.26 -24.91 1.55
N ALA A 388 0.02 -24.44 1.48
CA ALA A 388 -0.56 -23.88 0.25
C ALA A 388 0.24 -22.69 -0.28
N VAL A 389 0.68 -21.78 0.61
CA VAL A 389 1.53 -20.63 0.24
C VAL A 389 2.90 -21.09 -0.29
N VAL A 390 3.56 -22.04 0.38
CA VAL A 390 4.86 -22.58 -0.06
C VAL A 390 4.74 -23.21 -1.45
N GLU A 391 3.74 -24.06 -1.66
CA GLU A 391 3.52 -24.73 -2.93
C GLU A 391 3.21 -23.74 -4.07
N ALA A 392 2.38 -22.73 -3.81
CA ALA A 392 2.03 -21.73 -4.82
C ALA A 392 3.23 -20.85 -5.22
N PHE A 393 4.08 -20.47 -4.26
CA PHE A 393 5.31 -19.74 -4.57
C PHE A 393 6.34 -20.63 -5.30
N ALA A 394 6.44 -21.91 -4.92
CA ALA A 394 7.32 -22.85 -5.61
C ALA A 394 6.91 -23.04 -7.08
N ALA A 395 5.61 -23.03 -7.38
CA ALA A 395 5.07 -23.12 -8.74
C ALA A 395 5.51 -21.97 -9.66
N ILE A 396 5.88 -20.82 -9.11
CA ILE A 396 6.40 -19.66 -9.86
C ILE A 396 7.92 -19.49 -9.72
N GLY A 397 8.60 -20.52 -9.18
CA GLY A 397 10.05 -20.52 -8.98
C GLY A 397 10.55 -19.66 -7.82
N VAL A 398 9.70 -19.27 -6.87
CA VAL A 398 10.10 -18.55 -5.64
C VAL A 398 10.22 -19.54 -4.48
N ARG A 399 11.34 -19.49 -3.76
CA ARG A 399 11.60 -20.33 -2.58
C ARG A 399 11.74 -19.47 -1.32
N ARG A 400 11.50 -20.04 -0.14
CA ARG A 400 11.65 -19.31 1.12
C ARG A 400 13.11 -18.86 1.26
N ALA A 401 13.35 -17.59 1.59
CA ALA A 401 14.68 -17.12 1.94
C ALA A 401 15.24 -17.92 3.13
N THR A 402 16.55 -18.13 3.18
CA THR A 402 17.21 -18.81 4.30
C THR A 402 16.97 -18.00 5.59
N PRO A 403 16.28 -18.56 6.59
CA PRO A 403 16.03 -17.85 7.84
C PRO A 403 17.35 -17.56 8.56
N VAL A 404 17.41 -16.43 9.26
CA VAL A 404 18.50 -16.17 10.20
C VAL A 404 18.34 -17.12 11.40
N ASP A 405 19.39 -17.87 11.72
CA ASP A 405 19.40 -18.74 12.89
C ASP A 405 19.58 -17.92 14.18
N VAL A 406 18.46 -17.41 14.68
CA VAL A 406 18.41 -16.64 15.94
C VAL A 406 18.85 -17.51 17.11
N ALA A 407 18.62 -18.83 17.09
CA ALA A 407 19.01 -19.72 18.17
C ALA A 407 20.54 -19.87 18.26
N ALA A 408 21.23 -19.93 17.11
CA ALA A 408 22.69 -19.93 17.06
C ALA A 408 23.30 -18.56 17.38
N LEU A 409 22.60 -17.47 17.02
CA LEU A 409 23.07 -16.10 17.26
C LEU A 409 22.89 -15.66 18.71
N ALA A 410 21.75 -15.99 19.34
CA ALA A 410 21.34 -15.48 20.65
C ALA A 410 22.37 -15.67 21.79
N PRO A 411 23.08 -16.81 21.91
CA PRO A 411 24.10 -17.00 22.95
C PRO A 411 25.30 -16.04 22.84
N GLN A 412 25.52 -15.49 21.65
CA GLN A 412 26.61 -14.55 21.37
C GLN A 412 26.20 -13.10 21.68
N LEU A 413 24.91 -12.86 21.92
CA LEU A 413 24.37 -11.51 22.06
C LEU A 413 24.43 -11.00 23.50
N ARG A 414 25.01 -9.82 23.64
CA ARG A 414 24.88 -8.96 24.81
C ARG A 414 23.61 -8.13 24.64
N TYR A 415 22.87 -7.99 25.73
CA TYR A 415 21.65 -7.21 25.78
C TYR A 415 21.83 -6.02 26.72
N PRO A 416 22.65 -5.01 26.36
CA PRO A 416 22.73 -3.76 27.10
C PRO A 416 21.51 -2.93 26.72
N ILE A 417 20.30 -3.46 26.96
CA ILE A 417 19.04 -2.82 26.59
C ILE A 417 18.31 -2.30 27.82
N ARG A 418 17.79 -1.08 27.73
CA ARG A 418 16.74 -0.59 28.62
C ARG A 418 15.40 -0.99 28.02
N LEU A 419 14.77 -2.03 28.57
CA LEU A 419 13.51 -2.57 28.02
C LEU A 419 12.43 -1.49 27.80
N ALA A 420 12.29 -0.56 28.76
CA ALA A 420 11.35 0.55 28.65
C ALA A 420 11.65 1.52 27.48
N ALA A 421 12.91 1.64 27.05
CA ALA A 421 13.33 2.48 25.93
C ALA A 421 13.37 1.71 24.60
N LEU A 422 13.58 0.38 24.63
CA LEU A 422 13.70 -0.46 23.43
C LEU A 422 12.50 -0.29 22.50
N GLY A 423 11.29 -0.12 23.05
CA GLY A 423 10.06 0.06 22.26
C GLY A 423 9.87 1.42 21.61
N SER A 424 10.70 2.42 21.93
CA SER A 424 10.46 3.82 21.52
C SER A 424 11.69 4.59 21.06
N ASP A 425 12.89 4.17 21.47
CA ASP A 425 14.13 4.89 21.24
C ASP A 425 15.03 4.14 20.24
N PRO A 426 15.22 4.68 19.01
CA PRO A 426 16.12 4.11 18.02
C PRO A 426 17.57 3.95 18.51
N GLU A 427 18.05 4.80 19.43
CA GLU A 427 19.41 4.73 19.96
C GLU A 427 19.66 3.45 20.76
N GLU A 428 18.63 2.91 21.42
CA GLU A 428 18.76 1.66 22.18
C GLU A 428 19.04 0.47 21.25
N VAL A 429 18.45 0.47 20.05
CA VAL A 429 18.69 -0.55 19.02
C VAL A 429 20.05 -0.33 18.37
N LEU A 430 20.44 0.92 18.10
CA LEU A 430 21.77 1.23 17.56
C LEU A 430 22.87 0.74 18.51
N ARG A 431 22.74 1.02 19.83
CA ARG A 431 23.65 0.52 20.85
C ARG A 431 23.69 -1.00 20.88
N LEU A 432 22.54 -1.66 20.81
CA LEU A 432 22.49 -3.12 20.73
C LEU A 432 23.29 -3.63 19.53
N ILE A 433 23.09 -3.08 18.33
CA ILE A 433 23.82 -3.52 17.14
C ILE A 433 25.34 -3.33 17.35
N TRP A 434 25.75 -2.19 17.90
CA TRP A 434 27.17 -1.85 18.07
C TRP A 434 27.88 -2.74 19.11
N GLU A 435 27.21 -3.07 20.21
CA GLU A 435 27.74 -3.91 21.29
C GLU A 435 27.83 -5.41 20.91
N ASN A 436 27.38 -5.77 19.70
CA ASN A 436 27.28 -7.15 19.23
C ASN A 436 27.97 -7.33 17.86
N PRO A 437 29.28 -7.63 17.82
CA PRO A 437 30.01 -7.92 16.58
C PRO A 437 29.37 -9.04 15.74
N ALA A 438 28.79 -10.06 16.38
CA ALA A 438 28.08 -11.13 15.69
C ALA A 438 26.85 -10.63 14.91
N LEU A 439 26.15 -9.58 15.38
CA LEU A 439 25.06 -8.95 14.64
C LEU A 439 25.58 -8.14 13.44
N ILE A 440 26.69 -7.41 13.63
CA ILE A 440 27.35 -6.67 12.55
C ILE A 440 27.78 -7.62 11.44
N GLU A 441 28.42 -8.73 11.80
CA GLU A 441 28.85 -9.77 10.85
C GLU A 441 27.65 -10.42 10.14
N ALA A 442 26.65 -10.89 10.90
CA ALA A 442 25.48 -11.56 10.35
C ALA A 442 24.64 -10.66 9.41
N ALA A 443 24.51 -9.37 9.75
CA ALA A 443 23.85 -8.39 8.90
C ALA A 443 24.74 -7.86 7.76
N GLY A 444 26.01 -8.28 7.72
CA GLY A 444 27.01 -7.83 6.77
C GLY A 444 27.25 -6.32 6.84
N LEU A 445 27.23 -5.71 8.02
CA LEU A 445 27.45 -4.26 8.20
C LEU A 445 28.94 -3.92 8.19
N ASP A 446 29.29 -2.74 7.69
CA ASP A 446 30.64 -2.17 7.79
C ASP A 446 30.75 -1.33 9.08
N PRO A 447 31.57 -1.73 10.07
CA PRO A 447 31.70 -0.99 11.33
C PRO A 447 32.30 0.41 11.14
N ALA A 448 32.99 0.69 10.03
CA ALA A 448 33.54 2.02 9.75
C ALA A 448 32.49 3.01 9.21
N ARG A 449 31.26 2.56 8.96
CA ARG A 449 30.19 3.37 8.33
C ARG A 449 28.99 3.51 9.25
N SER A 450 28.30 4.65 9.16
CA SER A 450 27.14 4.96 10.00
C SER A 450 25.97 4.00 9.78
N ILE A 451 25.36 3.54 10.86
CA ILE A 451 24.11 2.78 10.86
C ILE A 451 22.98 3.73 11.27
N THR A 452 21.86 3.70 10.57
CA THR A 452 20.66 4.47 10.89
C THR A 452 19.57 3.52 11.33
N VAL A 453 18.96 3.77 12.50
CA VAL A 453 17.74 3.09 12.94
C VAL A 453 16.58 4.07 12.71
N ASP A 454 15.72 3.82 11.71
CA ASP A 454 14.72 4.83 11.35
C ASP A 454 13.63 4.96 12.41
N ARG A 455 13.11 3.81 12.86
CA ARG A 455 11.98 3.71 13.80
C ARG A 455 11.98 2.36 14.49
N VAL A 456 11.62 2.39 15.76
CA VAL A 456 11.19 1.23 16.53
C VAL A 456 9.66 1.18 16.56
N ARG A 457 9.08 -0.01 16.40
CA ARG A 457 7.66 -0.23 16.19
C ARG A 457 7.17 -1.34 17.10
N PRO A 458 6.63 -1.01 18.29
CA PRO A 458 5.94 -1.99 19.10
C PRO A 458 4.66 -2.41 18.37
N SER A 459 4.32 -3.68 18.52
CA SER A 459 3.12 -4.28 17.94
C SER A 459 2.54 -5.29 18.91
N VAL A 460 1.22 -5.23 19.10
CA VAL A 460 0.45 -6.22 19.86
C VAL A 460 -0.59 -6.80 18.92
N ARG A 461 -0.45 -8.09 18.62
CA ARG A 461 -1.35 -8.83 17.72
C ARG A 461 -2.11 -9.87 18.51
N VAL A 462 -3.33 -10.15 18.09
CA VAL A 462 -4.19 -11.16 18.70
C VAL A 462 -4.45 -12.21 17.62
N SER A 463 -4.19 -13.46 17.94
CA SER A 463 -4.47 -14.60 17.07
C SER A 463 -5.99 -14.88 17.04
N PRO A 464 -6.48 -15.69 16.08
CA PRO A 464 -7.89 -16.05 16.01
C PRO A 464 -8.44 -16.74 17.27
N ASP A 465 -7.59 -17.47 18.00
CA ASP A 465 -7.89 -18.15 19.28
C ASP A 465 -7.68 -17.26 20.51
N GLY A 466 -7.32 -16.00 20.34
CA GLY A 466 -7.19 -15.01 21.41
C GLY A 466 -5.80 -14.94 22.06
N PHE A 467 -4.82 -15.67 21.56
CA PHE A 467 -3.43 -15.56 21.99
C PHE A 467 -2.84 -14.20 21.61
N VAL A 468 -2.18 -13.56 22.56
CA VAL A 468 -1.61 -12.21 22.38
C VAL A 468 -0.11 -12.32 22.14
N VAL A 469 0.34 -11.81 21.00
CA VAL A 469 1.75 -11.70 20.64
C VAL A 469 2.18 -10.24 20.73
N SER A 470 3.07 -9.94 21.68
CA SER A 470 3.71 -8.64 21.82
C SER A 470 5.15 -8.71 21.32
N GLU A 471 5.49 -7.83 20.38
CA GLU A 471 6.85 -7.74 19.84
C GLU A 471 7.24 -6.31 19.54
N ILE A 472 8.54 -6.05 19.60
CA ILE A 472 9.15 -4.79 19.21
C ILE A 472 9.94 -5.00 17.92
N GLY A 473 9.49 -4.40 16.82
CA GLY A 473 10.21 -4.45 15.54
C GLY A 473 11.09 -3.22 15.35
N ALA A 474 12.36 -3.40 15.02
CA ALA A 474 13.29 -2.32 14.74
C ALA A 474 13.97 -2.52 13.38
N SER A 475 13.86 -1.51 12.52
CA SER A 475 14.50 -1.51 11.20
C SER A 475 15.72 -0.62 11.21
N PHE A 476 16.82 -1.12 10.65
CA PHE A 476 18.06 -0.38 10.50
C PHE A 476 18.58 -0.47 9.07
N THR A 477 19.34 0.53 8.68
CA THR A 477 19.96 0.64 7.35
C THR A 477 21.36 1.21 7.45
N GLN A 478 22.20 0.86 6.49
CA GLN A 478 23.51 1.46 6.28
C GLN A 478 23.64 1.77 4.79
N GLU A 479 23.80 3.06 4.47
CA GLU A 479 23.89 3.56 3.10
C GLU A 479 25.13 4.44 2.95
N PHE A 480 25.97 4.14 1.96
CA PHE A 480 27.17 4.93 1.67
C PHE A 480 27.61 4.75 0.21
N LEU A 481 28.33 5.74 -0.31
CA LEU A 481 28.95 5.65 -1.63
C LEU A 481 30.37 5.10 -1.48
N LEU A 482 30.68 4.09 -2.27
CA LEU A 482 32.06 3.69 -2.55
C LEU A 482 32.58 4.52 -3.72
N ASP A 483 33.78 5.07 -3.57
CA ASP A 483 34.50 5.61 -4.71
C ASP A 483 34.93 4.48 -5.68
N ARG A 484 35.50 4.87 -6.83
CA ARG A 484 35.92 3.89 -7.85
C ARG A 484 37.01 2.94 -7.34
N ALA A 485 37.92 3.39 -6.48
CA ALA A 485 39.00 2.58 -5.95
C ALA A 485 38.51 1.61 -4.87
N GLU A 486 37.64 2.07 -3.97
CA GLU A 486 36.94 1.24 -2.99
C GLU A 486 36.07 0.18 -3.66
N ALA A 487 35.28 0.57 -4.67
CA ALA A 487 34.44 -0.37 -5.40
C ALA A 487 35.27 -1.44 -6.12
N ARG A 488 36.39 -1.07 -6.77
CA ARG A 488 37.31 -2.04 -7.39
C ARG A 488 37.98 -2.95 -6.37
N ARG A 489 38.39 -2.42 -5.20
CA ARG A 489 38.94 -3.24 -4.10
C ARG A 489 37.90 -4.23 -3.56
N ALA A 490 36.62 -3.85 -3.57
CA ALA A 490 35.50 -4.72 -3.22
C ALA A 490 35.07 -5.67 -4.36
N GLY A 491 35.77 -5.71 -5.50
CA GLY A 491 35.44 -6.56 -6.64
C GLY A 491 34.21 -6.12 -7.44
N LEU A 492 33.74 -4.89 -7.23
CA LEU A 492 32.56 -4.36 -7.90
C LEU A 492 32.94 -3.67 -9.21
N PRO A 493 32.22 -3.95 -10.32
CA PRO A 493 32.41 -3.21 -11.56
C PRO A 493 31.98 -1.75 -11.34
N ALA A 494 32.90 -0.80 -11.53
CA ALA A 494 32.67 0.61 -11.24
C ALA A 494 33.22 1.54 -12.32
N ALA A 495 32.31 2.15 -13.10
CA ALA A 495 32.60 3.29 -13.97
C ALA A 495 32.54 4.63 -13.20
N GLY A 496 31.89 4.66 -12.03
CA GLY A 496 31.73 5.80 -11.15
C GLY A 496 31.49 5.35 -9.70
N PRO A 497 31.05 6.25 -8.81
CA PRO A 497 30.69 5.90 -7.44
C PRO A 497 29.58 4.85 -7.40
N VAL A 498 29.65 3.94 -6.42
CA VAL A 498 28.70 2.85 -6.23
C VAL A 498 27.95 3.05 -4.92
N LEU A 499 26.62 3.16 -4.97
CA LEU A 499 25.80 3.16 -3.76
C LEU A 499 25.76 1.75 -3.18
N ILE A 500 26.19 1.63 -1.93
CA ILE A 500 26.00 0.45 -1.10
C ILE A 500 24.81 0.71 -0.20
N ARG A 501 23.86 -0.22 -0.23
CA ARG A 501 22.69 -0.23 0.64
C ARG A 501 22.61 -1.58 1.33
N ARG A 502 22.47 -1.53 2.64
CA ARG A 502 22.36 -2.68 3.54
C ARG A 502 21.33 -2.36 4.60
N GLY A 503 20.79 -3.38 5.21
CA GLY A 503 19.92 -3.18 6.34
C GLY A 503 19.34 -4.47 6.86
N GLY A 504 18.48 -4.31 7.85
CA GLY A 504 17.80 -5.43 8.45
C GLY A 504 16.64 -5.00 9.32
N LEU A 505 15.92 -6.03 9.72
CA LEU A 505 14.86 -5.97 10.69
C LEU A 505 15.24 -6.89 11.85
N LEU A 506 15.26 -6.35 13.06
CA LEU A 506 15.28 -7.12 14.29
C LEU A 506 13.88 -7.11 14.89
N ARG A 507 13.45 -8.23 15.45
CA ARG A 507 12.26 -8.28 16.31
C ARG A 507 12.62 -8.84 17.65
N PHE A 508 12.08 -8.21 18.68
CA PHE A 508 12.25 -8.61 20.06
C PHE A 508 10.94 -9.10 20.64
N ASP A 509 11.00 -10.08 21.52
CA ASP A 509 9.88 -10.48 22.37
C ASP A 509 9.58 -9.41 23.44
N GLU A 510 8.57 -9.67 24.27
CA GLU A 510 8.18 -8.78 25.37
C GLU A 510 9.28 -8.59 26.43
N GLY A 511 10.23 -9.52 26.53
CA GLY A 511 11.39 -9.45 27.40
C GLY A 511 12.59 -8.71 26.79
N GLY A 512 12.47 -8.25 25.54
CA GLY A 512 13.55 -7.58 24.81
C GLY A 512 14.60 -8.53 24.24
N ARG A 513 14.35 -9.84 24.19
CA ARG A 513 15.25 -10.81 23.56
C ARG A 513 14.96 -10.91 22.07
N LEU A 514 16.01 -11.07 21.27
CA LEU A 514 15.87 -11.22 19.82
C LEU A 514 15.08 -12.52 19.53
N SER A 515 13.94 -12.39 18.88
CA SER A 515 13.05 -13.50 18.50
C SER A 515 13.08 -13.77 17.00
N PHE A 516 13.39 -12.76 16.19
CA PHE A 516 13.48 -12.86 14.74
C PHE A 516 14.46 -11.84 14.17
N ALA A 517 15.13 -12.21 13.08
CA ALA A 517 15.91 -11.29 12.27
C ALA A 517 15.75 -11.58 10.77
N ALA A 518 15.70 -10.51 9.98
CA ALA A 518 15.81 -10.58 8.52
C ALA A 518 16.84 -9.55 8.06
N PHE A 519 17.81 -10.00 7.27
CA PHE A 519 18.89 -9.15 6.78
C PHE A 519 18.84 -9.07 5.26
N ALA A 520 19.12 -7.88 4.74
CA ALA A 520 19.42 -7.66 3.33
C ALA A 520 20.92 -7.34 3.22
N PRO A 521 21.80 -8.36 3.32
CA PRO A 521 23.22 -8.18 3.07
C PRO A 521 23.38 -7.85 1.59
N THR A 522 24.25 -6.87 1.29
CA THR A 522 24.42 -6.26 -0.05
C THR A 522 24.11 -7.20 -1.21
N VAL A 523 23.10 -6.87 -2.00
CA VAL A 523 23.05 -7.31 -3.39
C VAL A 523 23.95 -6.35 -4.17
N PRO A 524 25.00 -6.82 -4.88
CA PRO A 524 25.62 -5.99 -5.89
C PRO A 524 24.54 -5.69 -6.92
N THR A 525 23.88 -4.53 -6.82
CA THR A 525 22.91 -4.15 -7.85
C THR A 525 23.68 -4.14 -9.16
N ALA A 526 23.29 -4.99 -10.11
CA ALA A 526 23.86 -5.07 -11.46
C ALA A 526 23.72 -3.76 -12.28
N ARG A 527 23.29 -2.66 -11.63
CA ARG A 527 23.06 -1.33 -12.18
C ARG A 527 24.30 -0.45 -12.33
N ASN A 528 25.47 -0.84 -11.79
CA ASN A 528 26.70 -0.08 -12.05
C ASN A 528 27.24 -0.28 -13.48
N ALA A 529 26.73 -1.28 -14.22
CA ALA A 529 27.06 -1.51 -15.63
C ALA A 529 26.05 -0.87 -16.59
N SER A 530 24.74 -0.84 -16.26
CA SER A 530 23.70 -0.36 -17.17
C SER A 530 23.57 1.16 -17.27
N THR A 531 24.04 1.91 -16.25
CA THR A 531 24.14 3.37 -16.31
C THR A 531 25.20 3.85 -17.32
N ALA A 532 26.15 2.99 -17.71
CA ALA A 532 27.15 3.32 -18.73
C ALA A 532 26.60 3.22 -20.17
N SER A 533 25.54 2.43 -20.44
CA SER A 533 24.96 2.32 -21.78
C SER A 533 23.90 3.39 -22.05
N THR A 534 23.15 3.83 -21.03
CA THR A 534 22.16 4.92 -21.15
C THR A 534 22.80 6.31 -21.16
N ALA A 535 24.01 6.46 -20.61
CA ALA A 535 24.77 7.72 -20.65
C ALA A 535 25.26 8.11 -22.06
N ARG A 536 25.22 7.20 -23.05
CA ARG A 536 25.59 7.54 -24.44
C ARG A 536 24.45 8.10 -25.28
N THR A 537 23.21 8.08 -24.79
CA THR A 537 22.03 8.62 -25.50
C THR A 537 21.38 9.81 -24.81
N ALA A 538 21.92 10.26 -23.68
CA ALA A 538 21.42 11.43 -22.94
C ALA A 538 22.51 12.52 -22.83
N SER A 539 22.99 12.99 -23.99
CA SER A 539 23.69 14.26 -24.10
C SER A 539 23.19 15.00 -25.34
N ILE A 540 22.01 15.61 -25.21
CA ILE A 540 21.69 16.96 -25.71
C ILE A 540 20.57 17.45 -24.78
N ALA A 541 20.94 18.22 -23.76
CA ALA A 541 19.99 19.09 -23.07
C ALA A 541 19.94 20.40 -23.86
N PRO A 542 18.77 20.88 -24.33
CA PRO A 542 18.65 22.25 -24.80
C PRO A 542 18.69 23.21 -23.59
N PRO A 543 19.21 24.45 -23.75
CA PRO A 543 19.43 25.36 -22.65
C PRO A 543 18.11 25.80 -21.99
N VAL A 544 18.14 25.83 -20.66
CA VAL A 544 17.09 26.35 -19.78
C VAL A 544 16.81 27.82 -20.12
N ARG A 545 15.65 28.11 -20.72
CA ARG A 545 15.12 29.48 -20.73
C ARG A 545 14.63 29.83 -19.32
N ARG A 546 15.37 30.69 -18.62
CA ARG A 546 14.88 31.36 -17.40
C ARG A 546 13.62 32.15 -17.75
N ARG A 547 12.53 31.84 -17.06
CA ARG A 547 11.30 32.64 -17.09
C ARG A 547 11.59 33.95 -16.37
N ALA A 548 11.50 35.07 -17.08
CA ALA A 548 11.67 36.40 -16.53
C ALA A 548 10.59 36.65 -15.46
N THR A 549 11.05 36.97 -14.25
CA THR A 549 10.24 37.63 -13.21
C THR A 549 9.88 39.01 -13.72
N ARG A 550 8.58 39.29 -13.77
CA ARG A 550 8.03 40.60 -14.14
C ARG A 550 8.19 41.51 -12.92
N GLU A 551 9.26 42.30 -12.92
CA GLU A 551 9.46 43.41 -11.98
C GLU A 551 8.39 44.48 -12.24
N VAL A 552 7.78 44.94 -11.16
CA VAL A 552 6.91 46.12 -11.13
C VAL A 552 7.85 47.33 -11.13
N ALA A 553 7.77 48.14 -12.19
CA ALA A 553 8.55 49.35 -12.34
C ALA A 553 7.95 50.47 -11.47
N ASP A 554 8.69 50.92 -10.47
CA ASP A 554 8.50 52.23 -9.83
C ASP A 554 9.26 53.29 -10.64
N ALA A 555 8.55 54.36 -10.98
CA ALA A 555 9.07 55.50 -11.71
C ALA A 555 9.96 56.37 -10.80
N ALA A 556 11.17 56.66 -11.26
CA ALA A 556 12.01 57.73 -10.74
C ALA A 556 11.74 59.01 -11.52
N ASP A 557 11.57 60.13 -10.83
CA ASP A 557 11.84 61.45 -11.40
C ASP A 557 12.44 62.43 -10.36
N ALA A 558 13.69 62.84 -10.66
CA ALA A 558 14.39 64.09 -10.33
C ALA A 558 14.76 64.45 -8.84
N PRO A 559 15.67 65.43 -8.61
CA PRO A 559 17.12 65.23 -8.69
C PRO A 559 17.90 65.71 -7.44
N GLN A 560 19.18 65.32 -7.38
CA GLN A 560 20.15 65.69 -6.33
C GLN A 560 20.47 67.19 -6.28
N THR A 561 20.50 67.76 -5.08
CA THR A 561 21.34 68.92 -4.73
C THR A 561 22.01 68.73 -3.36
N THR A 562 23.34 68.72 -3.42
CA THR A 562 24.35 69.22 -2.45
C THR A 562 23.93 69.68 -1.05
N GLY A 563 24.69 69.27 -0.03
CA GLY A 563 24.90 70.11 1.17
C GLY A 563 25.11 69.38 2.49
N THR A 564 26.39 69.16 2.83
CA THR A 564 27.02 69.44 4.13
C THR A 564 26.23 69.39 5.46
N ALA A 565 26.84 68.68 6.42
CA ALA A 565 27.02 69.05 7.84
C ALA A 565 26.03 68.56 8.92
N PHE A 566 26.62 67.80 9.87
CA PHE A 566 26.60 68.00 11.33
C PHE A 566 25.37 67.69 12.21
N HIS A 567 25.68 66.92 13.26
CA HIS A 567 25.17 66.90 14.66
C HIS A 567 23.75 66.42 15.04
N GLN A 568 23.76 65.32 15.81
CA GLN A 568 23.13 65.08 17.13
C GLN A 568 21.63 65.37 17.40
N ALA A 569 21.01 64.29 17.89
CA ALA A 569 20.33 64.16 19.20
C ALA A 569 18.89 64.67 19.40
N MET A 570 18.18 63.86 20.22
CA MET A 570 16.96 64.15 20.98
C MET A 570 15.68 64.29 20.13
N GLU A 571 14.48 63.90 20.55
CA GLU A 571 13.93 63.31 21.76
C GLU A 571 12.51 62.81 21.39
N ARG A 572 12.05 61.77 22.11
CA ARG A 572 10.65 61.53 22.53
C ARG A 572 9.51 62.05 21.64
N ARG A 573 8.69 61.13 21.16
CA ARG A 573 7.30 60.96 21.62
C ARG A 573 6.76 59.59 21.27
#